data_AF-A0A0K2UM21-F1
#
_entry.id   AF-A0A0K2UM21-F1
#
_cell.length_a   1.000
_cell.length_b   1.000
_cell.length_c   1.000
_cell.angle_alpha   90.00
_cell.angle_beta   90.00
_cell.angle_gamma   90.00
#
_symmetry.space_group_name_H-M   'P 1'
#
loop_
_entity.id
_entity.type
_entity.pdbx_description
1 polymer ?
#
loop_
_entity_poly.entity_id
_entity_poly.type
_entity_poly.pdbx_seq_one_letter_code
_entity_poly.pdbx_strand_id
1 'polypeptide(L)'
;KITQKEGFSGTKIVVPCGEGDISVRELTALATTRYKKAIGKPGDYWVSVSSLKSYEGGILDPDDYIVDVCDDREQLQALFDDERGSQHSHGDGMSSEESP
;
A
#
# COMPACT_ATOMS: atom_id res chain seq x y z
N LYS A 1 -2.71 -8.66 -10.06
CA LYS A 1 -3.75 -7.65 -9.72
C LYS A 1 -3.72 -7.42 -8.21
N ILE A 2 -3.08 -6.38 -7.70
CA ILE A 2 -2.91 -6.24 -6.24
C ILE A 2 -4.25 -5.77 -5.62
N THR A 3 -4.83 -6.57 -4.74
CA THR A 3 -6.07 -6.32 -4.00
C THR A 3 -5.77 -6.25 -2.51
N GLN A 4 -5.82 -5.05 -1.93
CA GLN A 4 -5.75 -4.82 -0.48
C GLN A 4 -7.04 -5.31 0.21
N LYS A 5 -6.94 -5.87 1.43
CA LYS A 5 -8.12 -6.16 2.25
C LYS A 5 -7.84 -6.03 3.76
N GLU A 6 -7.87 -4.81 4.29
CA GLU A 6 -8.33 -4.55 5.66
C GLU A 6 -8.73 -3.07 5.80
N GLY A 7 -9.97 -2.81 6.25
CA GLY A 7 -10.44 -1.48 6.66
C GLY A 7 -10.79 -0.46 5.55
N PHE A 8 -11.99 -0.58 4.97
CA PHE A 8 -12.79 0.54 4.42
C PHE A 8 -12.06 1.64 3.60
N SER A 9 -11.48 1.29 2.44
CA SER A 9 -11.58 2.03 1.15
C SER A 9 -10.73 1.32 0.07
N GLY A 10 -11.13 0.11 -0.31
CA GLY A 10 -10.36 -0.84 -1.12
C GLY A 10 -9.98 -0.33 -2.52
N THR A 11 -8.85 0.36 -2.62
CA THR A 11 -8.28 0.83 -3.89
C THR A 11 -7.54 -0.33 -4.53
N LYS A 12 -8.14 -0.89 -5.59
CA LYS A 12 -7.52 -1.95 -6.39
C LYS A 12 -6.68 -1.33 -7.49
N ILE A 13 -5.42 -1.71 -7.58
CA ILE A 13 -4.52 -1.23 -8.62
C ILE A 13 -3.99 -2.39 -9.44
N VAL A 14 -3.86 -2.15 -10.74
CA VAL A 14 -3.23 -3.08 -11.66
C VAL A 14 -1.83 -2.56 -11.95
N VAL A 15 -0.84 -3.40 -11.66
CA VAL A 15 0.56 -3.15 -11.97
C VAL A 15 0.95 -4.11 -13.09
N PRO A 16 1.39 -3.62 -14.25
CA PRO A 16 1.97 -4.46 -15.29
C PRO A 16 3.38 -4.88 -14.86
N CYS A 17 3.62 -6.19 -14.79
CA CYS A 17 4.90 -6.78 -14.38
C CYS A 17 5.79 -7.19 -15.56
N GLY A 18 5.34 -6.97 -16.81
CA GLY A 18 6.05 -7.45 -18.00
C GLY A 18 6.15 -8.98 -18.00
N GLU A 19 7.37 -9.49 -18.14
CA GLU A 19 7.70 -10.93 -18.09
C GLU A 19 7.85 -11.48 -16.67
N GLY A 20 7.66 -10.65 -15.63
CA GLY A 20 7.81 -11.08 -14.23
C GLY A 20 9.25 -11.08 -13.70
N ASP A 21 10.22 -10.60 -14.51
CA ASP A 21 11.65 -10.44 -14.16
C ASP A 21 11.91 -9.22 -13.24
N ILE A 22 10.96 -8.94 -12.36
CA ILE A 22 11.06 -7.89 -11.34
C ILE A 22 10.91 -8.54 -9.97
N SER A 23 11.58 -7.99 -8.97
CA SER A 23 11.42 -8.46 -7.59
C SER A 23 10.09 -8.02 -6.99
N VAL A 24 9.67 -8.71 -5.93
CA VAL A 24 8.54 -8.33 -5.08
C VAL A 24 8.70 -6.90 -4.57
N ARG A 25 9.93 -6.49 -4.22
CA ARG A 25 10.25 -5.11 -3.83
C ARG A 25 9.98 -4.11 -4.95
N GLU A 26 10.37 -4.43 -6.18
CA GLU A 26 10.17 -3.54 -7.33
C GLU A 26 8.69 -3.44 -7.72
N LEU A 27 7.97 -4.57 -7.72
CA LEU A 27 6.51 -4.59 -7.87
C LEU A 27 5.83 -3.68 -6.84
N THR A 28 6.29 -3.74 -5.59
CA THR A 28 5.76 -2.94 -4.48
C THR A 28 5.98 -1.44 -4.70
N ALA A 29 7.13 -1.03 -5.21
CA ALA A 29 7.41 0.38 -5.52
C ALA A 29 6.51 0.90 -6.66
N LEU A 30 6.31 0.10 -7.70
CA LEU A 30 5.39 0.41 -8.80
C LEU A 30 3.93 0.48 -8.32
N ALA A 31 3.55 -0.43 -7.43
CA ALA A 31 2.25 -0.47 -6.80
C ALA A 31 1.99 0.81 -5.98
N THR A 32 2.95 1.17 -5.12
CA THR A 32 2.88 2.36 -4.27
C THR A 32 2.71 3.64 -5.10
N THR A 33 3.49 3.77 -6.18
CA THR A 33 3.41 4.93 -7.08
C THR A 33 2.02 5.03 -7.72
N ARG A 34 1.44 3.90 -8.16
CA ARG A 34 0.09 3.88 -8.71
C ARG A 34 -0.98 4.14 -7.65
N TYR A 35 -0.81 3.60 -6.45
CA TYR A 35 -1.72 3.81 -5.33
C TYR A 35 -1.82 5.31 -5.02
N LYS A 36 -0.68 5.99 -4.78
CA LYS A 36 -0.63 7.44 -4.53
C LYS A 36 -1.38 8.25 -5.60
N LYS A 37 -1.16 7.91 -6.87
CA LYS A 37 -1.87 8.52 -8.02
C LYS A 37 -3.37 8.23 -8.02
N ALA A 38 -3.76 6.97 -7.75
CA ALA A 38 -5.16 6.54 -7.76
C ALA A 38 -5.99 7.20 -6.65
N ILE A 39 -5.39 7.44 -5.48
CA ILE A 39 -6.04 8.12 -4.36
C ILE A 39 -5.95 9.65 -4.43
N GLY A 40 -5.34 10.21 -5.48
CA GLY A 40 -5.19 11.65 -5.70
C GLY A 40 -4.38 12.38 -4.61
N LYS A 41 -3.45 11.69 -3.95
CA LYS A 41 -2.63 12.28 -2.89
C LYS A 41 -1.37 12.94 -3.48
N PRO A 42 -0.83 13.99 -2.82
CA PRO A 42 0.33 14.71 -3.30
C PRO A 42 1.61 13.85 -3.22
N GLY A 43 2.68 14.25 -3.91
CA GLY A 43 3.90 13.43 -4.06
C GLY A 43 4.64 13.13 -2.76
N ASP A 44 4.49 14.02 -1.79
CA ASP A 44 4.98 13.98 -0.41
C ASP A 44 4.20 13.03 0.50
N TYR A 45 3.03 12.52 0.07
CA TYR A 45 2.24 11.57 0.85
C TYR A 45 3.04 10.31 1.17
N TRP A 46 3.25 10.04 2.46
CA TRP A 46 4.00 8.87 2.92
C TRP A 46 3.17 7.60 2.75
N VAL A 47 3.78 6.59 2.15
CA VAL A 47 3.24 5.22 2.05
C VAL A 47 4.42 4.27 2.22
N SER A 48 4.32 3.38 3.20
CA SER A 48 5.32 2.36 3.51
C SER A 48 4.66 0.99 3.47
N VAL A 49 5.09 0.14 2.54
CA VAL A 49 4.58 -1.23 2.43
C VAL A 49 5.40 -2.13 3.34
N SER A 50 4.74 -2.73 4.32
CA SER A 50 5.34 -3.59 5.35
C SER A 50 5.51 -5.01 4.84
N SER A 51 4.51 -5.55 4.11
CA SER A 51 4.59 -6.90 3.53
C SER A 51 3.60 -7.08 2.37
N LEU A 52 3.94 -7.95 1.42
CA LEU A 52 3.01 -8.48 0.43
C LEU A 52 2.56 -9.89 0.83
N LYS A 53 1.28 -10.17 0.66
CA LYS A 53 0.68 -11.48 0.91
C LYS A 53 -0.09 -11.95 -0.33
N SER A 54 -0.12 -13.25 -0.60
CA SER A 54 -1.06 -13.83 -1.53
C SER A 54 -2.47 -13.78 -0.96
N TYR A 55 -3.49 -13.94 -1.81
CA TYR A 55 -4.88 -14.02 -1.36
C TYR A 55 -5.14 -15.20 -0.40
N GLU A 56 -4.33 -16.26 -0.50
CA GLU A 56 -4.40 -17.44 0.37
C GLU A 56 -3.63 -17.26 1.69
N GLY A 57 -2.91 -16.14 1.85
CA GLY A 57 -2.22 -15.78 3.09
C GLY A 57 -0.72 -16.11 3.12
N GLY A 58 -0.13 -16.57 2.01
CA GLY A 58 1.32 -16.74 1.88
C GLY A 58 2.02 -15.38 1.88
N ILE A 59 3.10 -15.22 2.64
CA ILE A 59 3.90 -13.98 2.64
C ILE A 59 4.94 -14.10 1.53
N LEU A 60 5.14 -13.02 0.76
CA LEU A 60 6.15 -12.95 -0.30
C LEU A 60 7.40 -12.24 0.23
N ASP A 61 8.57 -12.81 -0.03
CA ASP A 61 9.84 -12.18 0.31
C ASP A 61 10.14 -11.03 -0.67
N PRO A 62 10.52 -9.83 -0.21
CA PRO A 62 10.89 -8.71 -1.10
C PRO A 62 12.03 -9.02 -2.06
N ASP A 63 12.91 -9.97 -1.75
CA ASP A 63 14.05 -10.36 -2.56
C ASP A 63 13.71 -11.45 -3.60
N ASP A 64 12.52 -12.07 -3.52
CA ASP A 64 12.05 -13.04 -4.52
C ASP A 64 11.58 -12.35 -5.81
N TYR A 65 11.69 -13.06 -6.93
CA TYR A 65 11.17 -12.60 -8.23
C TYR A 65 9.70 -12.95 -8.39
N ILE A 66 8.93 -12.04 -9.02
CA ILE A 66 7.50 -12.24 -9.28
C ILE A 66 7.25 -13.49 -10.11
N VAL A 67 8.13 -13.81 -11.06
CA VAL A 67 8.01 -15.03 -11.88
C VAL A 67 8.11 -16.33 -11.06
N ASP A 68 8.81 -16.31 -9.92
CA ASP A 68 9.03 -17.51 -9.10
C ASP A 68 7.92 -17.73 -8.05
N VAL A 69 7.31 -16.64 -7.56
CA VAL A 69 6.36 -16.68 -6.43
C VAL A 69 4.92 -16.32 -6.79
N CYS A 70 4.67 -15.76 -7.98
CA CYS A 70 3.35 -15.30 -8.40
C CYS A 70 2.90 -15.83 -9.75
N ASP A 71 1.63 -16.21 -9.82
CA ASP A 71 0.98 -16.60 -11.07
C ASP A 71 0.48 -15.39 -11.88
N ASP A 72 0.37 -15.61 -13.19
CA ASP A 72 -0.27 -14.66 -14.10
C ASP A 72 -1.68 -14.29 -13.60
N ARG A 73 -1.87 -13.00 -13.33
CA ARG A 73 -3.13 -12.38 -12.84
C ARG A 73 -3.47 -12.67 -11.38
N GLU A 74 -2.56 -13.23 -10.59
CA GLU A 74 -2.77 -13.46 -9.15
C GLU A 74 -3.14 -12.16 -8.41
N GLN A 75 -3.93 -12.29 -7.34
CA GLN A 75 -4.24 -11.18 -6.44
C GLN A 75 -3.38 -11.19 -5.19
N LEU A 76 -2.63 -10.11 -5.00
CA LEU A 76 -1.78 -9.90 -3.82
C LEU A 76 -2.37 -8.83 -2.92
N GLN A 77 -2.27 -9.03 -1.63
CA GLN A 77 -2.65 -8.09 -0.59
C GLN A 77 -1.40 -7.41 -0.04
N ALA A 78 -1.35 -6.08 -0.16
CA ALA A 78 -0.33 -5.27 0.47
C ALA A 78 -0.77 -4.84 1.88
N LEU A 79 0.07 -5.14 2.86
CA LEU A 79 0.05 -4.53 4.19
C LEU A 79 0.94 -3.30 4.12
N PHE A 80 0.35 -2.14 4.35
CA PHE A 80 1.07 -0.87 4.29
C PHE A 80 0.52 0.11 5.31
N ASP A 81 1.39 1.00 5.74
CA ASP A 81 1.05 2.18 6.53
C ASP A 81 1.11 3.40 5.63
N ASP A 82 0.12 4.28 5.78
CA ASP A 82 0.09 5.58 5.12
C ASP A 82 -0.31 6.68 6.09
N GLU A 83 -0.15 7.92 5.65
CA GLU A 83 -0.40 9.10 6.47
C GLU A 83 -1.86 9.22 6.95
N ARG A 84 -2.83 8.55 6.30
CA ARG A 84 -4.23 8.48 6.79
C ARG A 84 -4.33 7.66 8.07
N GLY A 85 -3.53 6.60 8.21
CA GLY A 85 -3.48 5.78 9.42
C GLY A 85 -2.96 6.52 10.65
N SER A 86 -2.13 7.56 10.44
CA SER A 86 -1.64 8.45 11.51
C SER A 86 -2.57 9.61 11.84
N GLN A 87 -3.68 9.78 11.11
CA GLN A 87 -4.60 10.90 11.28
C GLN A 87 -5.72 10.59 12.30
N HIS A 88 -5.33 10.04 13.44
CA HIS A 88 -6.16 9.92 14.64
C HIS A 88 -5.35 10.30 15.90
N SER A 89 -4.69 11.45 15.92
CA SER A 89 -4.17 12.06 17.17
C SER A 89 -3.83 13.54 17.11
N HIS A 90 -4.27 14.30 16.09
CA HIS A 90 -4.40 15.74 16.25
C HIS A 90 -5.79 16.03 16.80
N GLY A 91 -6.00 15.64 18.06
CA GLY A 91 -7.08 16.18 18.86
C GLY A 91 -6.77 17.66 19.06
N ASP A 92 -7.59 18.48 18.42
CA ASP A 92 -7.53 19.93 18.46
C ASP A 92 -7.52 20.43 19.91
N GLY A 93 -6.40 21.03 20.31
CA GLY A 93 -6.29 21.76 21.56
C GLY A 93 -7.09 23.06 21.50
N MET A 94 -8.41 22.98 21.67
CA MET A 94 -9.22 24.14 22.01
C MET A 94 -9.00 24.46 23.50
N SER A 95 -7.94 25.21 23.81
CA SER A 95 -7.92 26.03 25.03
C SER A 95 -8.68 27.30 24.70
N SER A 96 -9.96 27.34 25.07
CA SER A 96 -10.70 28.59 25.16
C SER A 96 -10.08 29.39 26.30
N GLU A 97 -9.29 30.40 25.95
CA GLU A 97 -8.97 31.50 26.85
C GLU A 97 -10.28 32.24 27.16
N GLU A 98 -10.77 32.10 28.39
CA GLU A 98 -11.73 33.05 28.95
C GLU A 98 -11.23 33.50 30.32
N SER A 99 -10.65 34.70 30.33
CA SER A 99 -10.47 35.61 31.46
C SER A 99 -10.78 37.00 30.91
N PRO A 100 -11.30 37.97 31.69
CA PRO A 100 -11.22 38.10 33.15
C PRO A 100 -12.56 38.07 33.92
#